data_AF-A0A7S2IIN8-F1
#
_entry.id   AF-A0A7S2IIN8-F1
#
_cell.length_a   1.000
_cell.length_b   1.000
_cell.length_c   1.000
_cell.angle_alpha   90.00
_cell.angle_beta   90.00
_cell.angle_gamma   90.00
#
_symmetry.space_group_name_H-M   'P 1'
#
loop_
_entity.id
_entity.type
_entity.pdbx_description
1 polymer ?
#
loop_
_entity_poly.entity_id
_entity_poly.type
_entity_poly.pdbx_seq_one_letter_code
_entity_poly.pdbx_strand_id
1 'polypeptide(L)'
;VTDVILLESRKLHYFPGDFDGFLRRHATFVAEQRKKATAEQKELQKLQSQLSKGSGAADTKSGRRAAKERVEEIKSAGAPDKEYQVVFNIAAASRRLNPPLITMANAGFDYYEGANPLFS
;
A
#
# COMPACT_ATOMS: atom_id res chain seq x y z
N VAL A 1 6.42 16.15 21.49
CA VAL A 1 6.04 16.39 20.09
C VAL A 1 6.33 15.11 19.35
N THR A 2 5.34 14.56 18.68
CA THR A 2 5.47 13.33 17.89
C THR A 2 5.24 13.74 16.45
N ASP A 3 6.09 13.27 15.54
CA ASP A 3 5.97 13.49 14.11
C ASP A 3 5.90 12.15 13.39
N VAL A 4 5.31 12.13 12.20
CA VAL A 4 5.13 10.90 11.41
C VAL A 4 5.95 10.97 10.13
N ILE A 5 6.68 9.89 9.86
CA ILE A 5 7.41 9.69 8.62
C ILE A 5 6.81 8.48 7.92
N LEU A 6 6.18 8.72 6.77
CA LEU A 6 5.64 7.68 5.90
C LEU A 6 6.69 7.31 4.84
N LEU A 7 7.03 6.03 4.75
CA LEU A 7 7.83 5.47 3.66
C LEU A 7 6.90 4.82 2.64
N GLU A 8 6.77 5.42 1.45
CA GLU A 8 5.94 4.92 0.37
C GLU A 8 6.74 4.99 -0.94
N SER A 9 6.77 3.91 -1.74
CA SER A 9 7.45 3.88 -3.04
C SER A 9 8.91 4.37 -3.02
N ARG A 10 9.66 4.02 -1.97
CA ARG A 10 11.05 4.50 -1.71
C ARG A 10 11.18 6.03 -1.53
N LYS A 11 10.07 6.72 -1.23
CA LYS A 11 10.02 8.15 -0.88
C LYS A 11 9.59 8.31 0.57
N LEU A 12 10.22 9.28 1.24
CA LEU A 12 9.88 9.66 2.61
C LEU A 12 8.96 10.87 2.58
N HIS A 13 7.82 10.76 3.24
CA HIS A 13 6.83 11.83 3.39
C HIS A 13 6.73 12.22 4.86
N TYR A 14 7.01 13.48 5.15
CA TYR A 14 6.99 14.04 6.50
C TYR A 14 5.63 14.66 6.81
N PHE A 15 5.05 14.29 7.95
CA PHE A 15 3.81 14.84 8.46
C PHE A 15 4.02 15.31 9.90
N PRO A 16 3.87 16.63 10.17
CA PRO A 16 4.01 17.15 11.52
C PRO A 16 2.77 16.85 12.36
N GLY A 17 2.98 16.42 13.61
CA GLY A 17 1.93 16.13 14.59
C GLY A 17 1.66 14.65 14.82
N ASP A 18 0.60 14.38 15.58
CA ASP A 18 0.23 13.04 16.03
C ASP A 18 -0.31 12.12 14.94
N PHE A 19 -0.44 10.84 15.27
CA PHE A 19 -0.91 9.82 14.33
C PHE A 19 -2.35 10.05 13.86
N ASP A 20 -3.22 10.57 14.74
CA ASP A 20 -4.60 10.88 14.38
C ASP A 20 -4.68 12.04 13.37
N GLY A 21 -3.84 13.07 13.54
CA GLY A 21 -3.67 14.15 12.58
C GLY A 21 -3.09 13.65 11.25
N PHE A 22 -2.14 12.72 11.30
CA PHE A 22 -1.63 12.04 10.12
C PHE A 22 -2.74 11.29 9.37
N LEU A 23 -3.57 10.47 10.03
CA LEU A 23 -4.63 9.69 9.37
C LEU A 23 -5.60 10.57 8.56
N ARG A 24 -5.96 11.74 9.10
CA ARG A 24 -6.83 12.71 8.41
C ARG A 24 -6.18 13.28 7.14
N ARG A 25 -4.89 13.63 7.22
CA ARG A 25 -4.12 14.19 6.10
C ARG A 25 -3.69 13.11 5.10
N HIS A 26 -3.50 11.88 5.57
CA HIS A 26 -3.11 10.74 4.75
C HIS A 26 -4.23 10.40 3.75
N ALA A 27 -5.49 10.41 4.18
CA ALA A 27 -6.62 10.20 3.27
C ALA A 27 -6.66 11.22 2.12
N THR A 28 -6.42 12.50 2.41
CA THR A 28 -6.35 13.55 1.38
C THR A 28 -5.12 13.38 0.48
N PHE A 29 -3.97 13.04 1.06
CA PHE A 29 -2.73 12.79 0.33
C PHE A 29 -2.88 11.60 -0.65
N VAL A 30 -3.43 10.49 -0.20
CA VAL A 30 -3.72 9.31 -1.03
C VAL A 30 -4.72 9.66 -2.15
N ALA A 31 -5.75 10.45 -1.86
CA ALA A 31 -6.71 10.88 -2.88
C ALA A 31 -6.06 11.75 -3.97
N GLU A 32 -5.14 12.64 -3.61
CA GLU A 32 -4.38 13.45 -4.57
C GLU A 32 -3.42 12.60 -5.41
N GLN A 33 -2.71 11.66 -4.79
CA GLN A 33 -1.84 10.70 -5.48
C GLN A 33 -2.65 9.89 -6.51
N ARG A 34 -3.80 9.34 -6.10
CA ARG A 34 -4.70 8.61 -7.01
C ARG A 34 -5.18 9.48 -8.17
N LYS A 35 -5.57 10.73 -7.92
CA LYS A 35 -5.97 11.66 -8.99
C LYS A 35 -4.85 11.89 -9.99
N LYS A 36 -3.62 12.15 -9.53
CA LYS A 36 -2.44 12.33 -10.40
C LYS A 36 -2.18 11.08 -11.24
N ALA A 37 -2.15 9.90 -10.61
CA ALA A 37 -1.95 8.63 -11.30
C ALA A 37 -3.02 8.38 -12.38
N THR A 38 -4.30 8.66 -12.10
CA THR A 38 -5.36 8.50 -13.11
C THR A 38 -5.25 9.50 -14.27
N ALA A 39 -4.76 10.72 -14.00
CA ALA A 39 -4.54 11.73 -15.04
C ALA A 39 -3.38 11.32 -15.95
N GLU A 40 -2.27 10.87 -15.39
CA GLU A 40 -1.11 10.36 -16.11
C GLU A 40 -1.47 9.13 -16.96
N GLN A 41 -2.27 8.21 -16.42
CA GLN A 41 -2.74 7.04 -17.16
C GLN A 41 -3.62 7.43 -18.35
N LYS A 42 -4.52 8.42 -18.18
CA LYS A 42 -5.34 8.96 -19.27
C LYS A 42 -4.48 9.67 -20.33
N GLU A 43 -3.49 10.45 -19.91
CA GLU A 43 -2.54 11.11 -20.81
C GLU A 43 -1.76 10.09 -21.63
N LEU A 44 -1.24 9.04 -20.98
CA LEU A 44 -0.51 7.95 -21.62
C LEU A 44 -1.37 7.24 -22.67
N GLN A 45 -2.62 6.89 -22.33
CA GLN A 45 -3.56 6.29 -23.29
C GLN A 45 -3.84 7.22 -24.48
N LYS A 46 -4.02 8.52 -24.23
CA LYS A 46 -4.24 9.52 -25.27
C LYS A 46 -3.04 9.64 -26.21
N LEU A 47 -1.82 9.75 -25.67
CA LEU A 47 -0.59 9.85 -26.44
C LEU A 47 -0.32 8.59 -27.27
N GLN A 48 -0.55 7.40 -26.70
CA GLN A 48 -0.44 6.14 -27.43
C GLN A 48 -1.48 6.02 -28.57
N SER A 49 -2.71 6.47 -28.34
CA SER A 49 -3.76 6.53 -29.36
C SER A 49 -3.40 7.49 -30.49
N GLN A 50 -2.86 8.68 -30.18
CA GLN A 50 -2.40 9.65 -31.17
C GLN A 50 -1.22 9.11 -31.99
N LEU A 51 -0.26 8.45 -31.34
CA LEU A 51 0.90 7.85 -32.01
C LEU A 51 0.53 6.69 -32.94
N SER A 52 -0.44 5.85 -32.54
CA SER A 52 -0.89 4.71 -33.36
C SER A 52 -1.74 5.13 -34.55
N LYS A 53 -2.62 6.12 -34.39
CA LYS A 53 -3.48 6.63 -35.47
C LYS A 53 -2.79 7.67 -36.35
N GLY A 54 -1.63 8.20 -35.93
CA GLY A 54 -0.92 9.26 -36.64
C GLY A 54 -1.73 10.55 -36.75
N SER A 55 -2.46 10.92 -35.68
CA SER A 55 -3.40 12.06 -35.72
C SER A 55 -3.14 13.07 -34.61
N GLY A 56 -3.55 14.33 -34.84
CA GLY A 56 -3.39 15.43 -33.87
C GLY A 56 -1.92 15.83 -33.69
N ALA A 57 -1.43 15.90 -32.45
CA ALA A 57 -0.06 16.29 -32.17
C ALA A 57 1.00 15.32 -32.73
N ALA A 58 0.61 14.09 -33.09
CA ALA A 58 1.50 13.07 -33.67
C ALA A 58 1.48 13.05 -35.21
N ASP A 59 0.81 14.00 -35.86
CA ASP A 59 0.75 14.03 -37.33
C ASP A 59 2.13 14.40 -37.93
N THR A 60 2.81 15.39 -37.32
CA THR A 60 4.15 15.83 -37.72
C THR A 60 5.28 14.99 -37.10
N LYS A 61 6.44 14.94 -37.77
CA LYS A 61 7.62 14.19 -37.30
C LYS A 61 8.17 14.70 -35.97
N SER A 62 8.15 16.02 -35.75
CA SER A 62 8.54 16.65 -34.48
C SER A 62 7.55 16.31 -33.36
N GLY A 63 6.25 16.36 -33.66
CA GLY A 63 5.19 16.04 -32.72
C GLY A 63 5.18 14.56 -32.29
N ARG A 64 5.48 13.62 -33.21
CA ARG A 64 5.70 12.21 -32.83
C ARG A 64 6.88 12.02 -31.90
N ARG A 65 7.98 12.75 -32.13
CA ARG A 65 9.16 12.68 -31.26
C ARG A 65 8.83 13.16 -29.85
N ALA A 66 8.17 14.32 -29.74
CA ALA A 66 7.73 14.87 -28.46
C ALA A 66 6.73 13.95 -27.73
N ALA A 67 5.76 13.38 -28.45
CA ALA A 67 4.80 12.43 -27.88
C ALA A 67 5.48 11.13 -27.39
N LYS A 68 6.49 10.62 -28.11
CA LYS A 68 7.27 9.46 -27.68
C LYS A 68 8.10 9.77 -26.43
N GLU A 69 8.77 10.91 -26.40
CA GLU A 69 9.56 11.35 -25.25
C GLU A 69 8.69 11.48 -23.99
N ARG A 70 7.51 12.09 -24.13
CA ARG A 70 6.54 12.21 -23.04
C ARG A 70 6.01 10.86 -22.55
N VAL A 71 5.78 9.90 -23.45
CA VAL A 71 5.37 8.53 -23.07
C VAL A 71 6.47 7.83 -22.27
N GLU A 72 7.72 7.97 -22.68
CA GLU A 72 8.85 7.36 -21.95
C GLU A 72 9.09 8.05 -20.61
N GLU A 73 8.89 9.37 -20.51
CA GLU A 73 8.93 10.10 -19.25
C GLU A 73 7.88 9.56 -18.26
N ILE A 74 6.61 9.44 -18.69
CA ILE A 74 5.52 8.93 -17.84
C ILE A 74 5.78 7.46 -17.44
N LYS A 75 6.31 6.62 -18.33
CA LYS A 75 6.68 5.24 -17.99
C LYS A 75 7.84 5.17 -16.98
N SER A 76 8.82 6.05 -17.13
CA SER A 76 10.01 6.10 -16.26
C SER A 76 9.70 6.60 -14.84
N ALA A 77 8.63 7.39 -14.69
CA ALA A 77 8.14 7.86 -13.40
C ALA A 77 7.66 6.72 -12.47
N GLY A 78 7.53 5.51 -13.02
CA GLY A 78 7.07 4.32 -12.30
C GLY A 78 5.55 4.20 -12.35
N ALA A 79 5.05 2.97 -12.52
CA ALA A 79 3.62 2.72 -12.35
C ALA A 79 3.23 3.06 -10.92
N PRO A 80 2.02 3.60 -10.67
CA PRO A 80 1.52 3.74 -9.31
C PRO A 80 1.60 2.36 -8.64
N ASP A 81 2.36 2.28 -7.55
CA ASP A 81 2.53 1.03 -6.82
C ASP A 81 1.14 0.51 -6.47
N LYS A 82 0.83 -0.72 -6.90
CA LYS A 82 -0.41 -1.38 -6.48
C LYS A 82 -0.34 -1.46 -4.96
N GLU A 83 -1.25 -0.77 -4.27
CA GLU A 83 -1.44 -0.91 -2.83
C GLU A 83 -1.42 -2.41 -2.50
N TYR A 84 -0.41 -2.84 -1.76
CA TYR A 84 -0.29 -4.23 -1.35
C TYR A 84 -1.41 -4.51 -0.35
N GLN A 85 -2.51 -5.06 -0.84
CA GLN A 85 -3.65 -5.45 -0.01
C GLN A 85 -3.45 -6.90 0.44
N VAL A 86 -3.05 -7.07 1.70
CA VAL A 86 -3.17 -8.37 2.36
C VAL A 86 -4.64 -8.56 2.69
N VAL A 87 -5.32 -9.42 1.94
CA VAL A 87 -6.66 -9.85 2.29
C VAL A 87 -6.53 -10.89 3.39
N PHE A 88 -6.67 -10.46 4.65
CA PHE A 88 -6.67 -11.37 5.79
C PHE A 88 -8.03 -12.06 5.91
N ASN A 89 -8.14 -13.27 5.34
CA ASN A 89 -9.36 -14.06 5.42
C ASN A 89 -9.28 -15.06 6.59
N ILE A 90 -9.96 -14.76 7.70
CA ILE A 90 -10.10 -15.70 8.82
C ILE A 90 -11.30 -16.60 8.55
N ALA A 91 -11.08 -17.72 7.88
CA ALA A 91 -12.13 -18.70 7.56
C ALA A 91 -12.88 -19.23 8.81
N ALA A 92 -12.27 -19.16 10.00
CA ALA A 92 -12.87 -19.59 11.25
C ALA A 92 -13.96 -18.62 11.78
N ALA A 93 -14.00 -17.36 11.32
CA ALA A 93 -14.95 -16.36 11.80
C ALA A 93 -16.41 -16.69 11.45
N SER A 94 -16.65 -17.48 10.40
CA SER A 94 -17.98 -17.88 9.95
C SER A 94 -18.47 -19.20 10.56
N ARG A 95 -17.65 -19.90 11.36
CA ARG A 95 -18.05 -21.16 11.98
C ARG A 95 -18.96 -20.92 13.18
N ARG A 96 -20.15 -21.52 13.15
CA ARG A 96 -20.97 -21.73 14.35
C ARG A 96 -20.37 -22.86 15.15
N LEU A 97 -19.93 -22.56 16.37
CA LEU A 97 -19.37 -23.55 17.29
C LEU A 97 -20.43 -23.89 18.35
N ASN A 98 -20.69 -25.19 18.53
CA ASN A 98 -21.62 -25.65 19.56
C ASN A 98 -20.87 -25.80 20.90
N PRO A 99 -21.44 -25.34 22.03
CA PRO A 99 -20.80 -25.46 23.35
C PRO A 99 -20.80 -26.89 23.90
N PRO A 100 -19.93 -27.23 24.87
CA PRO A 100 -18.83 -26.40 25.41
C PRO A 100 -17.59 -26.45 24.51
N LEU A 101 -16.96 -25.29 24.26
CA LEU A 101 -15.84 -25.18 23.31
C LEU A 101 -14.53 -25.76 23.86
N ILE A 102 -14.30 -25.57 25.16
CA ILE A 102 -13.14 -26.08 25.87
C ILE A 102 -13.63 -26.47 27.26
N THR A 103 -13.30 -27.68 27.69
CA THR A 103 -13.48 -28.14 29.07
C THR A 103 -12.17 -28.71 29.56
N MET A 104 -11.75 -28.30 30.75
CA MET A 104 -10.56 -28.83 31.41
C MET A 104 -10.97 -29.37 32.78
N ALA A 105 -10.65 -30.63 33.04
CA ALA A 105 -10.85 -31.26 34.34
C ALA A 105 -9.51 -31.80 34.83
N ASN A 106 -9.21 -31.57 36.11
CA ASN A 106 -7.95 -31.98 36.77
C ASN A 106 -6.68 -31.52 36.05
N ALA A 107 -6.71 -30.33 35.44
CA ALA A 107 -5.52 -29.75 34.81
C ALA A 107 -4.54 -29.27 35.91
N GLY A 108 -3.41 -29.97 36.02
CA GLY A 108 -2.24 -29.54 36.78
C GLY A 108 -1.18 -28.99 35.83
N PHE A 109 -0.48 -27.94 36.25
CA PHE A 109 0.56 -27.31 35.46
C PHE A 109 1.64 -26.79 36.40
N ASP A 110 2.89 -27.19 36.19
CA ASP A 110 4.05 -26.74 36.98
C ASP A 110 5.24 -26.45 36.06
N TYR A 111 5.89 -25.31 36.27
CA TYR A 111 7.17 -24.97 35.66
C TYR A 111 8.23 -25.37 36.69
N TYR A 112 8.77 -26.60 36.61
CA TYR A 112 9.88 -27.00 37.48
C TYR A 112 11.14 -26.17 37.19
N GLU A 113 11.27 -25.02 37.84
CA GLU A 113 12.53 -24.31 38.04
C GLU A 113 12.72 -24.11 39.55
N GLY A 114 13.50 -24.98 40.18
CA GLY A 114 13.93 -24.74 41.56
C GLY A 114 14.16 -25.94 42.48
N ALA A 115 14.41 -27.15 41.98
CA ALA A 115 15.13 -28.12 42.80
C ALA A 115 16.60 -27.68 42.92
N ASN A 116 16.86 -26.70 43.78
CA ASN A 116 18.19 -26.38 44.31
C ASN A 116 18.37 -27.17 45.62
N PRO A 117 19.06 -28.32 45.62
CA PRO A 117 19.45 -28.98 46.86
C PRO A 117 20.76 -28.37 47.37
N LEU A 118 20.76 -27.12 47.84
CA LEU A 118 21.97 -26.46 48.36
C LEU A 118 21.81 -25.77 49.71
N PHE A 119 20.87 -26.21 50.54
CA PHE A 119 20.93 -25.92 51.97
C PHE A 119 20.70 -27.22 52.75
N SER A 120 21.83 -27.82 53.11
CA SER A 120 22.01 -28.76 54.22
C SER A 120 21.79 -28.07 55.56
#